data_AF-A0A2V6IWN4-F1
#
_entry.id   AF-A0A2V6IWN4-F1
#
_cell.length_a   1.000
_cell.length_b   1.000
_cell.length_c   1.000
_cell.angle_alpha   90.00
_cell.angle_beta   90.00
_cell.angle_gamma   90.00
#
_symmetry.space_group_name_H-M   'P 1'
#
loop_
_entity.id
_entity.type
_entity.pdbx_description
1 polymer ?
#
loop_
_entity_poly.entity_id
_entity_poly.type
_entity_poly.pdbx_seq_one_letter_code
_entity_poly.pdbx_strand_id
1 'polypeptide(L)'
;PEKRRKYDQLGENWNQPGGFQPPPQWGGGQPGGFRWGGGEDGGVEFEFGGTGFSDFFEAFFGGGRGRSAFGGFGQRGAMTERGHDVEADIMVTLEEALHGSTRPVSLRRAGSKKTETYQVKIPRGVREGQRIRLAGQGEAGEGGGKSGDLFLRVRLARHPDFSVEGSDLVHEVKIAPWQAVLGDQLIVPTLEGNARLKLPPGTQGGQRFRLRERGLPGVSGQRGDLYVVAQIALPKKLTEREREIWEQLARLHGSEKSA
;
A
#
# COMPACT_ATOMS: atom_id res chain seq x y z
N PRO A 1 -47.68 4.58 5.48
CA PRO A 1 -48.29 4.26 4.16
C PRO A 1 -48.03 5.33 3.07
N GLU A 2 -47.83 6.60 3.41
CA GLU A 2 -47.65 7.67 2.39
C GLU A 2 -46.20 7.94 1.96
N LYS A 3 -45.19 7.57 2.77
CA LYS A 3 -43.77 7.77 2.41
C LYS A 3 -43.21 6.73 1.44
N ARG A 4 -43.87 5.58 1.25
CA ARG A 4 -43.48 4.60 0.21
C ARG A 4 -44.00 4.98 -1.18
N ARG A 5 -45.15 5.65 -1.25
CA ARG A 5 -45.78 6.04 -2.53
C ARG A 5 -45.08 7.20 -3.25
N LYS A 6 -44.22 7.96 -2.57
CA LYS A 6 -43.40 9.03 -3.16
C LYS A 6 -42.07 8.54 -3.74
N TYR A 7 -41.66 7.30 -3.45
CA TYR A 7 -40.42 6.71 -3.98
C TYR A 7 -40.65 6.02 -5.34
N ASP A 8 -41.86 5.52 -5.59
CA ASP A 8 -42.20 4.81 -6.83
C ASP A 8 -42.48 5.76 -8.02
N GLN A 9 -42.59 7.08 -7.79
CA GLN A 9 -42.80 8.08 -8.86
C GLN A 9 -41.52 8.65 -9.47
N LEU A 10 -40.34 8.22 -9.01
CA LEU A 10 -39.05 8.63 -9.57
C LEU A 10 -38.25 7.46 -10.17
N GLY A 11 -38.84 6.27 -10.21
CA GLY A 11 -38.27 5.09 -10.87
C GLY A 11 -38.92 4.91 -12.24
N GLU A 12 -38.27 5.39 -13.29
CA GLU A 12 -38.09 4.69 -14.58
C GLU A 12 -37.55 5.61 -15.70
N ASN A 13 -37.55 6.94 -15.55
CA ASN A 13 -37.08 7.87 -16.60
C ASN A 13 -35.94 8.82 -16.17
N TRP A 14 -35.01 8.38 -15.31
CA TRP A 14 -33.83 9.19 -14.93
C TRP A 14 -32.86 9.45 -16.11
N ASN A 15 -32.92 8.66 -17.19
CA ASN A 15 -31.95 8.73 -18.29
C ASN A 15 -32.46 9.45 -19.56
N GLN A 16 -33.35 10.44 -19.44
CA GLN A 16 -33.71 11.33 -20.55
C GLN A 16 -33.34 12.80 -20.23
N PRO A 17 -32.71 13.54 -21.16
CA PRO A 17 -32.47 14.96 -20.97
C PRO A 17 -33.78 15.75 -21.13
N GLY A 18 -34.22 16.43 -20.06
CA GLY A 18 -35.38 17.35 -20.08
C GLY A 18 -36.57 16.99 -19.19
N GLY A 19 -36.49 15.95 -18.36
CA GLY A 19 -37.62 15.42 -17.58
C GLY A 19 -38.03 16.17 -16.30
N PHE A 20 -37.89 17.50 -16.22
CA PHE A 20 -38.41 18.27 -15.08
C PHE A 20 -39.51 19.24 -15.52
N GLN A 21 -40.74 18.95 -15.14
CA GLN A 21 -41.90 19.85 -15.28
C GLN A 21 -42.44 20.18 -13.88
N PRO A 22 -42.26 21.42 -13.37
CA PRO A 22 -42.77 21.79 -12.06
C PRO A 22 -44.30 21.95 -12.05
N PRO A 23 -45.00 21.71 -10.91
CA PRO A 23 -46.46 21.71 -10.83
C PRO A 23 -47.12 23.10 -10.95
N PRO A 24 -48.43 23.17 -11.25
CA PRO A 24 -49.15 24.38 -11.72
C PRO A 24 -49.28 25.54 -10.72
N GLN A 25 -48.88 25.37 -9.46
CA GLN A 25 -49.03 26.40 -8.42
C GLN A 25 -47.91 27.46 -8.43
N TRP A 26 -47.15 27.53 -9.52
CA TRP A 26 -45.99 28.41 -9.70
C TRP A 26 -46.25 29.55 -10.72
N GLY A 27 -47.51 29.92 -10.98
CA GLY A 27 -47.80 31.00 -11.94
C GLY A 27 -49.13 31.72 -11.77
N GLY A 28 -49.04 33.03 -11.50
CA GLY A 28 -50.06 34.05 -11.81
C GLY A 28 -50.28 35.04 -10.65
N GLY A 29 -50.04 36.35 -10.75
CA GLY A 29 -49.52 37.21 -11.82
C GLY A 29 -49.69 38.70 -11.42
N GLN A 30 -48.72 39.55 -11.84
CA GLN A 30 -48.83 40.99 -12.21
C GLN A 30 -49.13 42.09 -11.15
N PRO A 31 -48.84 43.41 -11.43
CA PRO A 31 -48.17 44.00 -12.62
C PRO A 31 -47.11 45.12 -12.37
N GLY A 32 -46.06 45.12 -13.22
CA GLY A 32 -45.33 46.31 -13.73
C GLY A 32 -44.07 46.77 -12.97
N GLY A 33 -42.83 46.82 -13.50
CA GLY A 33 -42.27 46.57 -14.83
C GLY A 33 -41.44 47.77 -15.34
N PHE A 34 -40.11 47.69 -15.38
CA PHE A 34 -39.26 48.56 -16.22
C PHE A 34 -38.03 47.80 -16.79
N ARG A 35 -37.56 48.29 -17.93
CA ARG A 35 -37.06 47.56 -19.12
C ARG A 35 -35.56 47.77 -19.34
N TRP A 36 -34.86 46.77 -19.89
CA TRP A 36 -33.52 46.93 -20.47
C TRP A 36 -33.49 46.48 -21.94
N GLY A 37 -32.93 47.34 -22.77
CA GLY A 37 -32.51 47.12 -24.15
C GLY A 37 -31.77 48.37 -24.60
N GLY A 38 -30.66 48.36 -25.31
CA GLY A 38 -29.84 47.29 -25.89
C GLY A 38 -28.87 47.94 -26.89
N GLY A 39 -27.73 47.29 -27.20
CA GLY A 39 -26.96 47.54 -28.44
C GLY A 39 -25.49 47.97 -28.30
N GLU A 40 -24.60 47.07 -28.77
CA GLU A 40 -23.27 47.24 -29.40
C GLU A 40 -22.06 47.90 -28.68
N ASP A 41 -21.15 47.02 -28.23
CA ASP A 41 -19.70 46.93 -28.56
C ASP A 41 -18.75 46.70 -27.36
N GLY A 42 -17.97 45.62 -27.45
CA GLY A 42 -16.63 45.42 -26.88
C GLY A 42 -16.36 45.41 -25.36
N GLY A 43 -16.10 44.22 -24.79
CA GLY A 43 -15.09 44.03 -23.72
C GLY A 43 -15.62 43.79 -22.30
N VAL A 44 -15.03 42.80 -21.60
CA VAL A 44 -15.39 42.38 -20.24
C VAL A 44 -14.43 43.03 -19.22
N GLU A 45 -14.97 43.87 -18.34
CA GLU A 45 -14.34 44.33 -17.10
C GLU A 45 -15.45 44.28 -16.04
N PHE A 46 -15.37 43.38 -15.06
CA PHE A 46 -16.43 43.26 -14.03
C PHE A 46 -16.23 44.36 -12.97
N GLU A 47 -16.47 45.60 -13.41
CA GLU A 47 -16.72 46.77 -12.59
C GLU A 47 -18.13 46.62 -11.99
N PHE A 48 -18.23 46.18 -10.73
CA PHE A 48 -19.51 46.20 -10.02
C PHE A 48 -19.78 47.61 -9.47
N GLY A 49 -19.90 48.57 -10.39
CA GLY A 49 -20.34 49.92 -10.09
C GLY A 49 -21.86 49.96 -9.94
N GLY A 50 -22.35 50.40 -8.78
CA GLY A 50 -23.69 50.98 -8.68
C GLY A 50 -24.81 50.18 -8.03
N THR A 51 -24.52 49.15 -7.24
CA THR A 51 -25.45 48.77 -6.16
C THR A 51 -24.74 48.99 -4.83
N GLY A 52 -25.33 49.76 -3.92
CA GLY A 52 -24.76 50.12 -2.60
C GLY A 52 -24.50 48.93 -1.65
N PHE A 53 -24.34 47.73 -2.19
CA PHE A 53 -23.80 46.54 -1.54
C PHE A 53 -22.27 46.45 -1.63
N SER A 54 -21.62 47.12 -2.59
CA SER A 54 -20.15 47.25 -2.64
C SER A 54 -19.63 48.09 -1.47
N ASP A 55 -20.29 49.22 -1.15
CA ASP A 55 -19.84 50.18 -0.14
C ASP A 55 -19.89 49.61 1.29
N PHE A 56 -20.86 48.73 1.58
CA PHE A 56 -20.96 48.03 2.86
C PHE A 56 -19.89 46.93 3.01
N PHE A 57 -19.59 46.23 1.92
CA PHE A 57 -18.59 45.18 1.92
C PHE A 57 -17.16 45.74 1.93
N GLU A 58 -16.94 46.88 1.28
CA GLU A 58 -15.70 47.66 1.38
C GLU A 58 -15.51 48.27 2.78
N ALA A 59 -16.58 48.76 3.43
CA ALA A 59 -16.53 49.29 4.81
C ALA A 59 -16.11 48.24 5.85
N PHE A 60 -16.31 46.95 5.57
CA PHE A 60 -15.96 45.86 6.49
C PHE A 60 -14.67 45.12 6.10
N PHE A 61 -14.37 44.95 4.80
CA PHE A 61 -13.29 44.06 4.35
C PHE A 61 -12.21 44.72 3.47
N GLY A 62 -12.35 46.00 3.10
CA GLY A 62 -11.55 46.62 2.04
C GLY A 62 -10.59 47.73 2.49
N GLY A 63 -9.75 47.49 3.50
CA GLY A 63 -8.46 48.16 3.75
C GLY A 63 -8.34 49.70 3.62
N GLY A 64 -8.28 50.42 4.75
CA GLY A 64 -7.68 51.77 4.77
C GLY A 64 -7.89 52.62 6.02
N ARG A 65 -7.01 52.48 7.01
CA ARG A 65 -6.51 53.55 7.92
C ARG A 65 -7.57 54.45 8.60
N GLY A 66 -8.14 54.00 9.71
CA GLY A 66 -8.95 54.82 10.61
C GLY A 66 -9.07 54.23 12.01
N ARG A 67 -8.72 55.04 13.02
CA ARG A 67 -8.68 54.68 14.46
C ARG A 67 -10.07 54.36 15.01
N SER A 68 -10.16 53.32 15.85
CA SER A 68 -11.15 53.17 16.93
C SER A 68 -10.38 52.48 18.07
N ALA A 69 -9.95 53.13 19.15
CA ALA A 69 -10.70 53.89 20.16
C ALA A 69 -11.78 53.07 20.90
N PHE A 70 -11.61 51.76 21.02
CA PHE A 70 -12.05 51.00 22.19
C PHE A 70 -11.15 49.76 22.31
N GLY A 71 -10.37 49.72 23.38
CA GLY A 71 -9.38 48.67 23.62
C GLY A 71 -10.04 47.32 23.82
N GLY A 72 -9.56 46.35 23.05
CA GLY A 72 -9.75 44.93 23.30
C GLY A 72 -8.61 44.24 22.57
N PHE A 73 -7.68 43.65 23.33
CA PHE A 73 -6.53 42.92 22.83
C PHE A 73 -6.96 41.92 21.76
N GLY A 74 -6.81 42.29 20.49
CA GLY A 74 -6.77 41.37 19.37
C GLY A 74 -5.46 40.59 19.45
N GLN A 75 -5.34 39.76 20.47
CA GLN A 75 -4.36 38.68 20.47
C GLN A 75 -4.71 37.88 19.23
N ARG A 76 -3.88 37.95 18.17
CA ARG A 76 -3.80 36.89 17.17
C ARG A 76 -3.64 35.62 18.00
N GLY A 77 -4.73 34.91 18.26
CA GLY A 77 -4.66 33.59 18.83
C GLY A 77 -3.72 32.84 17.90
N ALA A 78 -2.60 32.36 18.44
CA ALA A 78 -1.68 31.55 17.66
C ALA A 78 -2.51 30.46 16.98
N MET A 79 -2.53 30.46 15.64
CA MET A 79 -3.29 29.47 14.89
C MET A 79 -2.73 28.11 15.28
N THR A 80 -3.58 27.24 15.84
CA THR A 80 -3.15 25.91 16.24
C THR A 80 -3.18 25.02 15.02
N GLU A 81 -2.01 24.63 14.53
CA GLU A 81 -1.88 23.76 13.38
C GLU A 81 -1.42 22.37 13.81
N ARG A 82 -2.04 21.33 13.24
CA ARG A 82 -1.63 19.94 13.50
C ARG A 82 -0.29 19.70 12.83
N GLY A 83 0.61 19.00 13.52
CA GLY A 83 1.89 18.58 12.93
C GLY A 83 1.69 17.60 11.78
N HIS A 84 2.65 17.56 10.86
CA HIS A 84 2.59 16.71 9.69
C HIS A 84 2.80 15.22 10.02
N ASP A 85 2.18 14.37 9.21
CA ASP A 85 2.40 12.92 9.27
C ASP A 85 3.76 12.59 8.62
N VAL A 86 4.48 11.63 9.21
CA VAL A 86 5.80 11.19 8.77
C VAL A 86 5.71 9.77 8.24
N GLU A 87 6.42 9.47 7.15
CA GLU A 87 6.58 8.09 6.66
C GLU A 87 8.03 7.63 6.77
N ALA A 88 8.23 6.37 7.15
CA ALA A 88 9.53 5.72 7.18
C ALA A 88 9.40 4.24 6.78
N ASP A 89 10.49 3.64 6.28
CA ASP A 89 10.53 2.21 6.00
C ASP A 89 11.03 1.45 7.25
N ILE A 90 10.42 0.29 7.53
CA ILE A 90 10.89 -0.66 8.55
C ILE A 90 11.25 -1.99 7.89
N MET A 91 12.49 -2.43 8.10
CA MET A 91 12.92 -3.76 7.69
C MET A 91 12.37 -4.80 8.66
N VAL A 92 11.71 -5.83 8.14
CA VAL A 92 11.08 -6.92 8.90
C VAL A 92 11.57 -8.26 8.38
N THR A 93 12.03 -9.15 9.25
CA THR A 93 12.49 -10.48 8.81
C THR A 93 11.32 -11.42 8.53
N LEU A 94 11.58 -12.54 7.85
CA LEU A 94 10.52 -13.52 7.57
C LEU A 94 10.00 -14.19 8.85
N GLU A 95 10.87 -14.41 9.84
CA GLU A 95 10.52 -14.93 11.16
C GLU A 95 9.62 -13.95 11.93
N GLU A 96 9.93 -12.64 11.87
CA GLU A 96 9.07 -11.61 12.43
C GLU A 96 7.71 -11.56 11.73
N ALA A 97 7.67 -11.72 10.40
CA ALA A 97 6.42 -11.82 9.66
C ALA A 97 5.62 -13.09 10.04
N LEU A 98 6.31 -14.18 10.38
CA LEU A 98 5.70 -15.45 10.73
C LEU A 98 5.07 -15.47 12.12
N HIS A 99 5.78 -14.94 13.12
CA HIS A 99 5.40 -15.01 14.53
C HIS A 99 4.82 -13.70 15.06
N GLY A 100 5.07 -12.57 14.38
CA GLY A 100 4.93 -11.24 14.94
C GLY A 100 6.09 -10.92 15.90
N SER A 101 6.33 -9.64 16.13
CA SER A 101 7.35 -9.20 17.09
C SER A 101 6.96 -7.87 17.73
N THR A 102 7.60 -7.51 18.83
CA THR A 102 7.55 -6.15 19.39
C THR A 102 8.96 -5.77 19.74
N ARG A 103 9.48 -4.70 19.13
CA ARG A 103 10.84 -4.25 19.37
C ARG A 103 11.01 -2.74 19.25
N PRO A 104 12.03 -2.17 19.90
CA PRO A 104 12.39 -0.78 19.69
C PRO A 104 12.92 -0.57 18.27
N VAL A 105 12.46 0.49 17.62
CA VAL A 105 12.93 0.96 16.32
C VAL A 105 13.42 2.39 16.49
N SER A 106 14.69 2.59 16.19
CA SER A 106 15.31 3.91 16.23
C SER A 106 15.22 4.55 14.85
N LEU A 107 14.59 5.72 14.79
CA LEU A 107 14.45 6.50 13.57
C LEU A 107 15.12 7.85 13.76
N ARG A 108 15.76 8.31 12.69
CA ARG A 108 16.31 9.66 12.60
C ARG A 108 15.49 10.42 11.57
N ARG A 109 14.74 11.42 12.02
CA ARG A 109 13.92 12.24 11.12
C ARG A 109 14.82 13.13 10.27
N ALA A 110 14.43 13.36 9.02
CA ALA A 110 15.11 14.31 8.13
C ALA A 110 15.13 15.70 8.79
N GLY A 111 16.29 16.35 8.81
CA GLY A 111 16.47 17.66 9.46
C GLY A 111 16.75 17.63 10.96
N SER A 112 16.57 16.49 11.65
CA SER A 112 16.88 16.35 13.08
C SER A 112 18.23 15.65 13.32
N LYS A 113 19.00 16.15 14.30
CA LYS A 113 20.19 15.45 14.84
C LYS A 113 19.84 14.40 15.90
N LYS A 114 18.57 14.33 16.31
CA LYS A 114 18.08 13.46 17.38
C LYS A 114 17.61 12.13 16.80
N THR A 115 18.06 11.04 17.38
CA THR A 115 17.50 9.71 17.14
C THR A 115 16.38 9.49 18.15
N GLU A 116 15.20 9.12 17.66
CA GLU A 116 14.05 8.79 18.50
C GLU A 116 13.77 7.30 18.40
N THR A 117 13.52 6.65 19.54
CA THR A 117 13.23 5.21 19.61
C THR A 117 11.76 5.00 19.93
N TYR A 118 11.07 4.22 19.11
CA TYR A 118 9.67 3.86 19.30
C TYR A 118 9.54 2.35 19.52
N GLN A 119 8.66 1.94 20.43
CA GLN A 119 8.28 0.54 20.55
C GLN A 119 7.25 0.21 19.47
N VAL A 120 7.62 -0.65 18.52
CA VAL A 120 6.79 -0.98 17.36
C VAL A 120 6.31 -2.42 17.49
N LYS A 121 5.00 -2.62 17.46
CA LYS A 121 4.37 -3.94 17.38
C LYS A 121 4.19 -4.33 15.92
N ILE A 122 4.93 -5.34 15.48
CA ILE A 122 4.84 -5.93 14.15
C ILE A 122 3.82 -7.08 14.22
N PRO A 123 2.66 -6.95 13.56
CA PRO A 123 1.64 -8.00 13.61
C PRO A 123 2.11 -9.24 12.84
N ARG A 124 1.67 -10.41 13.32
CA ARG A 124 1.82 -11.67 12.57
C ARG A 124 1.14 -11.56 11.20
N GLY A 125 1.79 -12.08 10.16
CA GLY A 125 1.28 -12.05 8.78
C GLY A 125 1.45 -10.69 8.09
N VAL A 126 2.39 -9.86 8.58
CA VAL A 126 2.70 -8.59 7.94
C VAL A 126 3.26 -8.81 6.53
N ARG A 127 2.88 -7.95 5.59
CA ARG A 127 3.25 -8.07 4.17
C ARG A 127 4.12 -6.92 3.70
N GLU A 128 4.88 -7.17 2.64
CA GLU A 128 5.61 -6.14 1.91
C GLU A 128 4.69 -4.95 1.58
N GLY A 129 5.13 -3.75 1.90
CA GLY A 129 4.39 -2.51 1.68
C GLY A 129 3.27 -2.21 2.67
N GLN A 130 2.96 -3.09 3.62
CA GLN A 130 1.95 -2.81 4.65
C GLN A 130 2.37 -1.61 5.52
N ARG A 131 1.42 -0.72 5.83
CA ARG A 131 1.66 0.48 6.67
C ARG A 131 1.25 0.19 8.13
N ILE A 132 2.18 0.38 9.06
CA ILE A 132 1.94 0.31 10.51
C ILE A 132 1.88 1.74 11.04
N ARG A 133 0.76 2.11 11.68
CA ARG A 133 0.54 3.47 12.21
C ARG A 133 0.94 3.56 13.68
N LEU A 134 1.75 4.56 13.99
CA LEU A 134 2.10 4.99 15.35
C LEU A 134 1.47 6.38 15.58
N ALA A 135 0.32 6.38 16.27
CA ALA A 135 -0.47 7.59 16.46
C ALA A 135 0.26 8.64 17.31
N GLY A 136 0.23 9.90 16.88
CA GLY A 136 0.85 11.03 17.57
C GLY A 136 2.38 11.05 17.55
N GLN A 137 3.03 10.15 16.82
CA GLN A 137 4.49 10.05 16.72
C GLN A 137 5.07 10.73 15.46
N GLY A 138 4.27 11.52 14.76
CA GLY A 138 4.70 12.36 13.63
C GLY A 138 5.35 13.67 14.11
N GLU A 139 5.31 14.69 13.27
CA GLU A 139 5.86 16.01 13.61
C GLU A 139 5.02 16.72 14.67
N ALA A 140 5.65 17.59 15.45
CA ALA A 140 4.96 18.39 16.47
C ALA A 140 4.06 19.43 15.79
N GLY A 141 2.87 19.67 16.35
CA GLY A 141 1.99 20.75 15.89
C GLY A 141 2.41 22.12 16.42
N GLU A 142 2.02 23.17 15.70
CA GLU A 142 2.29 24.56 16.07
C GLU A 142 1.18 25.13 16.96
N GLY A 143 1.53 26.10 17.82
CA GLY A 143 0.56 26.79 18.67
C GLY A 143 -0.14 25.92 19.72
N GLY A 144 0.36 24.71 20.00
CA GLY A 144 -0.32 23.73 20.86
C GLY A 144 -1.21 22.74 20.10
N GLY A 145 -1.12 22.71 18.76
CA GLY A 145 -1.74 21.69 17.92
C GLY A 145 -1.20 20.28 18.21
N LYS A 146 -2.03 19.26 17.93
CA LYS A 146 -1.64 17.85 18.11
C LYS A 146 -0.51 17.47 17.15
N SER A 147 0.34 16.54 17.55
CA SER A 147 1.32 15.95 16.64
C SER A 147 0.64 15.16 15.50
N GLY A 148 1.34 15.04 14.37
CA GLY A 148 1.00 14.11 13.30
C GLY A 148 1.21 12.66 13.71
N ASP A 149 1.01 11.73 12.78
CA ASP A 149 1.25 10.30 12.95
C ASP A 149 2.52 9.84 12.23
N LEU A 150 3.11 8.75 12.69
CA LEU A 150 4.21 8.08 12.00
C LEU A 150 3.70 6.79 11.34
N PHE A 151 3.84 6.68 10.03
CA PHE A 151 3.53 5.50 9.26
C PHE A 151 4.82 4.76 8.89
N LEU A 152 4.92 3.51 9.34
CA LEU A 152 6.02 2.62 9.00
C LEU A 152 5.61 1.71 7.86
N ARG A 153 6.20 1.89 6.69
CA ARG A 153 6.02 0.99 5.55
C ARG A 153 6.94 -0.22 5.71
N VAL A 154 6.33 -1.40 5.71
CA VAL A 154 7.04 -2.66 5.91
C VAL A 154 7.82 -3.02 4.65
N ARG A 155 9.09 -3.36 4.84
CA ARG A 155 10.00 -3.92 3.84
C ARG A 155 10.51 -5.26 4.36
N LEU A 156 10.18 -6.35 3.68
CA LEU A 156 10.70 -7.66 4.03
C LEU A 156 12.20 -7.70 3.79
N ALA A 157 12.95 -8.09 4.81
CA ALA A 157 14.37 -8.32 4.70
C ALA A 157 14.63 -9.50 3.76
N ARG A 158 15.69 -9.40 2.95
CA ARG A 158 16.14 -10.52 2.12
C ARG A 158 16.58 -11.66 3.03
N HIS A 159 16.08 -12.87 2.75
CA HIS A 159 16.47 -14.07 3.46
C HIS A 159 17.54 -14.83 2.63
N PRO A 160 18.57 -15.42 3.27
CA PRO A 160 19.62 -16.15 2.54
C PRO A 160 19.08 -17.36 1.77
N ASP A 161 18.13 -18.08 2.36
CA ASP A 161 17.62 -19.33 1.80
C ASP A 161 16.26 -19.21 1.10
N PHE A 162 15.50 -18.13 1.31
CA PHE A 162 14.10 -18.04 0.90
C PHE A 162 13.82 -16.78 0.09
N SER A 163 13.07 -16.93 -0.99
CA SER A 163 12.36 -15.83 -1.63
C SER A 163 10.86 -15.91 -1.31
N VAL A 164 10.19 -14.76 -1.32
CA VAL A 164 8.76 -14.65 -0.98
C VAL A 164 7.95 -14.46 -2.25
N GLU A 165 6.96 -15.33 -2.48
CA GLU A 165 5.97 -15.25 -3.55
C GLU A 165 4.57 -15.12 -2.92
N GLY A 166 4.15 -13.89 -2.63
CA GLY A 166 2.88 -13.64 -1.93
C GLY A 166 2.93 -14.11 -0.48
N SER A 167 2.22 -15.21 -0.16
CA SER A 167 2.29 -15.89 1.14
C SER A 167 3.15 -17.16 1.10
N ASP A 168 3.58 -17.56 -0.09
CA ASP A 168 4.42 -18.73 -0.27
C ASP A 168 5.90 -18.35 -0.19
N LEU A 169 6.71 -19.35 0.16
CA LEU A 169 8.16 -19.26 0.16
C LEU A 169 8.72 -20.15 -0.93
N VAL A 170 9.84 -19.74 -1.51
CA VAL A 170 10.59 -20.55 -2.47
C VAL A 170 12.01 -20.75 -1.97
N HIS A 171 12.45 -22.00 -1.96
CA HIS A 171 13.80 -22.40 -1.60
C HIS A 171 14.41 -23.20 -2.76
N GLU A 172 15.56 -22.77 -3.25
CA GLU A 172 16.29 -23.52 -4.27
C GLU A 172 17.27 -24.48 -3.60
N VAL A 173 17.04 -25.79 -3.77
CA VAL A 173 17.93 -26.81 -3.24
C VAL A 173 18.80 -27.39 -4.35
N LYS A 174 20.11 -27.40 -4.12
CA LYS A 174 21.06 -28.03 -5.03
C LYS A 174 21.12 -29.52 -4.74
N ILE A 175 20.90 -30.33 -5.78
CA ILE A 175 20.93 -31.79 -5.69
C ILE A 175 21.96 -32.35 -6.65
N ALA A 176 22.60 -33.45 -6.27
CA ALA A 176 23.53 -34.15 -7.14
C ALA A 176 22.78 -34.92 -8.24
N PRO A 177 23.42 -35.20 -9.38
CA PRO A 177 22.80 -35.93 -10.48
C PRO A 177 22.25 -37.31 -10.08
N TRP A 178 23.00 -38.06 -9.26
CA TRP A 178 22.55 -39.37 -8.80
C TRP A 178 21.37 -39.29 -7.83
N GLN A 179 21.26 -38.24 -7.01
CA GLN A 179 20.07 -38.00 -6.17
C GLN A 179 18.85 -37.72 -7.03
N ALA A 180 19.02 -36.97 -8.13
CA ALA A 180 17.96 -36.69 -9.08
C ALA A 180 17.50 -37.97 -9.80
N VAL A 181 18.44 -38.81 -10.23
CA VAL A 181 18.15 -40.06 -10.97
C VAL A 181 17.57 -41.14 -10.05
N LEU A 182 18.20 -41.42 -8.92
CA LEU A 182 17.87 -42.54 -8.04
C LEU A 182 16.81 -42.20 -6.98
N GLY A 183 16.52 -40.92 -6.79
CA GLY A 183 15.76 -40.43 -5.65
C GLY A 183 16.61 -40.34 -4.39
N ASP A 184 16.11 -39.60 -3.40
CA ASP A 184 16.79 -39.41 -2.12
C ASP A 184 15.79 -38.91 -1.06
N GLN A 185 16.23 -38.80 0.18
CA GLN A 185 15.51 -38.11 1.24
C GLN A 185 16.32 -36.93 1.74
N LEU A 186 15.89 -35.72 1.38
CA LEU A 186 16.54 -34.48 1.78
C LEU A 186 15.97 -33.94 3.08
N ILE A 187 16.82 -33.26 3.84
CA ILE A 187 16.42 -32.39 4.95
C ILE A 187 16.49 -30.96 4.42
N VAL A 188 15.35 -30.27 4.40
CA VAL A 188 15.21 -28.93 3.85
C VAL A 188 14.92 -27.95 4.98
N PRO A 189 15.60 -26.80 5.05
CA PRO A 189 15.30 -25.78 6.03
C PRO A 189 13.91 -25.17 5.80
N THR A 190 13.29 -24.74 6.88
CA THR A 190 12.03 -23.99 6.92
C THR A 190 12.19 -22.88 7.97
N LEU A 191 11.28 -21.90 8.00
CA LEU A 191 11.32 -20.87 9.04
C LEU A 191 11.10 -21.41 10.47
N GLU A 192 10.61 -22.64 10.62
CA GLU A 192 10.26 -23.26 11.91
C GLU A 192 11.17 -24.47 12.25
N GLY A 193 12.31 -24.61 11.56
CA GLY A 193 13.22 -25.75 11.71
C GLY A 193 13.40 -26.50 10.39
N ASN A 194 13.46 -27.83 10.42
CA ASN A 194 13.73 -28.63 9.23
C ASN A 194 12.55 -29.55 8.86
N ALA A 195 12.36 -29.77 7.56
CA ALA A 195 11.38 -30.70 7.02
C ALA A 195 12.06 -31.78 6.17
N ARG A 196 11.53 -33.01 6.21
CA ARG A 196 11.99 -34.09 5.33
C ARG A 196 11.25 -34.00 4.00
N LEU A 197 11.99 -33.96 2.89
CA LEU A 197 11.47 -34.00 1.53
C LEU A 197 11.92 -35.29 0.85
N LYS A 198 10.97 -36.10 0.40
CA LYS A 198 11.26 -37.27 -0.42
C LYS A 198 11.41 -36.83 -1.88
N LEU A 199 12.59 -37.03 -2.44
CA LEU A 199 12.84 -36.86 -3.88
C LEU A 199 12.53 -38.18 -4.60
N PRO A 200 11.58 -38.20 -5.54
CA PRO A 200 11.33 -39.38 -6.35
C PRO A 200 12.49 -39.60 -7.35
N PRO A 201 12.75 -40.86 -7.76
CA PRO A 201 13.63 -41.15 -8.87
C PRO A 201 13.20 -40.41 -10.15
N GLY A 202 14.15 -39.99 -10.96
CA GLY A 202 13.90 -39.23 -12.19
C GLY A 202 13.48 -37.77 -11.96
N THR A 203 13.81 -37.18 -10.81
CA THR A 203 13.59 -35.74 -10.53
C THR A 203 14.34 -34.88 -11.55
N GLN A 204 13.66 -33.89 -12.12
CA GLN A 204 14.22 -32.98 -13.11
C GLN A 204 14.72 -31.68 -12.48
N GLY A 205 15.67 -31.01 -13.16
CA GLY A 205 16.06 -29.64 -12.82
C GLY A 205 14.88 -28.66 -13.00
N GLY A 206 14.71 -27.75 -12.05
CA GLY A 206 13.58 -26.82 -11.98
C GLY A 206 12.27 -27.41 -11.43
N GLN A 207 12.22 -28.72 -11.14
CA GLN A 207 11.02 -29.35 -10.59
C GLN A 207 10.68 -28.79 -9.20
N ARG A 208 9.42 -28.41 -8.99
CA ARG A 208 8.92 -27.80 -7.74
C ARG A 208 8.24 -28.85 -6.86
N PHE A 209 8.68 -28.96 -5.61
CA PHE A 209 8.06 -29.79 -4.58
C PHE A 209 7.40 -28.92 -3.53
N ARG A 210 6.14 -29.22 -3.18
CA ARG A 210 5.35 -28.41 -2.24
C ARG A 210 5.37 -29.03 -0.84
N LEU A 211 5.81 -28.25 0.14
CA LEU A 211 5.66 -28.52 1.55
C LEU A 211 4.52 -27.66 2.09
N ARG A 212 3.39 -28.30 2.40
CA ARG A 212 2.16 -27.63 2.80
C ARG A 212 2.30 -26.87 4.12
N GLU A 213 1.70 -25.69 4.19
CA GLU A 213 1.60 -24.85 5.40
C GLU A 213 2.96 -24.42 5.98
N ARG A 214 4.02 -24.43 5.16
CA ARG A 214 5.39 -24.01 5.53
C ARG A 214 5.78 -22.63 5.01
N GLY A 215 4.83 -21.87 4.48
CA GLY A 215 5.00 -20.47 4.08
C GLY A 215 4.59 -19.47 5.17
N LEU A 216 4.37 -18.22 4.76
CA LEU A 216 3.96 -17.11 5.61
C LEU A 216 2.44 -17.11 5.87
N PRO A 217 1.95 -16.47 6.94
CA PRO A 217 0.52 -16.31 7.17
C PRO A 217 -0.11 -15.42 6.09
N GLY A 218 -1.16 -15.93 5.44
CA GLY A 218 -1.94 -15.21 4.44
C GLY A 218 -3.05 -14.34 5.04
N VAL A 219 -3.78 -13.64 4.16
CA VAL A 219 -4.83 -12.66 4.54
C VAL A 219 -5.99 -13.30 5.30
N SER A 220 -6.37 -14.51 4.89
CA SER A 220 -7.44 -15.31 5.48
C SER A 220 -7.02 -16.00 6.77
N GLY A 221 -5.76 -15.85 7.20
CA GLY A 221 -5.17 -16.58 8.32
C GLY A 221 -4.62 -17.96 7.97
N GLN A 222 -4.93 -18.49 6.78
CA GLN A 222 -4.29 -19.72 6.27
C GLN A 222 -2.82 -19.45 5.95
N ARG A 223 -1.96 -20.43 6.22
CA ARG A 223 -0.55 -20.35 5.86
C ARG A 223 -0.38 -20.66 4.37
N GLY A 224 0.54 -19.94 3.73
CA GLY A 224 1.08 -20.35 2.45
C GLY A 224 1.97 -21.58 2.60
N ASP A 225 2.61 -21.95 1.50
CA ASP A 225 3.44 -23.15 1.40
C ASP A 225 4.91 -22.82 1.16
N LEU A 226 5.77 -23.81 1.34
CA LEU A 226 7.16 -23.75 0.88
C LEU A 226 7.31 -24.59 -0.38
N TYR A 227 7.74 -23.95 -1.46
CA TYR A 227 8.13 -24.62 -2.70
C TYR A 227 9.64 -24.82 -2.72
N VAL A 228 10.04 -26.08 -2.78
CA VAL A 228 11.44 -26.48 -2.92
C VAL A 228 11.70 -26.74 -4.40
N VAL A 229 12.58 -25.96 -5.01
CA VAL A 229 12.95 -26.08 -6.43
C VAL A 229 14.27 -26.84 -6.54
N ALA A 230 14.24 -27.99 -7.19
CA ALA A 230 15.45 -28.80 -7.39
C ALA A 230 16.34 -28.19 -8.47
N GLN A 231 17.61 -27.95 -8.15
CA GLN A 231 18.63 -27.51 -9.09
C GLN A 231 19.72 -28.58 -9.17
N ILE A 232 19.93 -29.19 -10.34
CA ILE A 232 20.94 -30.23 -10.50
C ILE A 232 22.32 -29.56 -10.53
N ALA A 233 23.14 -29.84 -9.52
CA ALA A 233 24.49 -29.30 -9.39
C ALA A 233 25.52 -30.36 -9.81
N LEU A 234 26.23 -30.09 -10.90
CA LEU A 234 27.30 -30.96 -11.37
C LEU A 234 28.58 -30.81 -10.51
N PRO A 235 29.31 -31.90 -10.23
CA PRO A 235 30.60 -31.83 -9.56
C PRO A 235 31.61 -31.06 -10.43
N LYS A 236 32.31 -30.09 -9.84
CA LYS A 236 33.28 -29.23 -10.56
C LYS A 236 34.60 -29.94 -10.88
N LYS A 237 34.93 -30.98 -10.12
CA LYS A 237 36.15 -31.78 -10.27
C LYS A 237 35.75 -33.24 -10.15
N LEU A 238 36.35 -34.07 -11.00
CA LEU A 238 36.16 -35.50 -11.00
C LEU A 238 37.50 -36.16 -10.77
N THR A 239 37.51 -37.17 -9.91
CA THR A 239 38.60 -38.16 -9.83
C THR A 239 38.60 -39.01 -11.10
N GLU A 240 39.71 -39.71 -11.35
CA GLU A 240 39.82 -40.61 -12.52
C GLU A 240 38.72 -41.67 -12.49
N ARG A 241 38.47 -42.24 -11.32
CA ARG A 241 37.42 -43.25 -11.15
C ARG A 241 36.01 -42.72 -11.42
N GLU A 242 35.70 -41.50 -10.97
CA GLU A 242 34.40 -40.88 -11.25
C GLU A 242 34.25 -40.58 -12.75
N ARG A 243 35.31 -40.11 -13.41
CA ARG A 243 35.32 -39.90 -14.87
C ARG A 243 35.03 -41.19 -15.61
N GLU A 244 35.70 -42.29 -15.27
CA GLU A 244 35.44 -43.61 -15.87
C GLU A 244 33.97 -44.01 -15.76
N ILE A 245 33.34 -43.79 -14.60
CA ILE A 245 31.91 -44.12 -14.39
C ILE A 245 31.01 -43.24 -15.25
N TRP A 246 31.29 -41.94 -15.33
CA TRP A 246 30.54 -41.04 -16.20
C TRP A 246 30.69 -41.39 -17.69
N GLU A 247 31.87 -41.81 -18.13
CA GLU A 247 32.09 -42.29 -19.49
C GLU A 247 31.35 -43.60 -19.77
N GLN A 248 31.27 -44.52 -18.79
CA GLN A 248 30.47 -45.73 -18.92
C GLN A 248 28.98 -45.39 -19.07
N LEU A 249 28.45 -44.48 -18.25
CA LEU A 249 27.08 -43.97 -18.40
C LEU A 249 26.87 -43.34 -19.78
N ALA A 250 27.82 -42.53 -20.25
CA ALA A 250 27.76 -41.93 -21.57
C ALA A 250 27.77 -42.97 -22.69
N ARG A 251 28.48 -44.09 -22.56
CA ARG A 251 28.44 -45.20 -23.55
C ARG A 251 27.13 -45.96 -23.51
N LEU A 252 26.55 -46.16 -22.33
CA LEU A 252 25.26 -46.84 -22.17
C LEU A 252 24.11 -46.06 -22.82
N HIS A 253 24.15 -44.74 -22.76
CA HIS A 253 23.11 -43.87 -23.32
C HIS A 253 23.48 -43.23 -24.68
N GLY A 254 24.76 -43.24 -25.05
CA GLY A 254 25.31 -42.51 -26.20
C GLY A 254 25.00 -43.11 -27.58
N SER A 255 24.22 -44.19 -27.67
CA SER A 255 23.60 -44.66 -28.92
C SER A 255 22.27 -43.95 -29.23
N GLU A 256 21.68 -43.23 -28.28
CA GLU A 256 20.56 -42.33 -28.55
C GLU A 256 21.12 -40.97 -28.98
N LYS A 257 21.50 -40.87 -30.25
CA LYS A 257 21.68 -39.56 -30.90
C LYS A 257 20.32 -38.87 -30.98
N SER A 258 19.95 -38.10 -29.97
CA SER A 258 18.92 -37.08 -30.09
C SER A 258 19.53 -35.80 -30.68
N ALA A 259 18.84 -35.31 -31.72
CA ALA A 259 19.19 -34.20 -32.61
C ALA A 259 19.31 -32.83 -31.94
#